data_AF-Q0ASV6-F1
#
_entry.id   AF-Q0ASV6-F1
#
_cell.length_a   1.000
_cell.length_b   1.000
_cell.length_c   1.000
_cell.angle_alpha   90.00
_cell.angle_beta   90.00
_cell.angle_gamma   90.00
#
_symmetry.space_group_name_H-M   'P 1'
#
loop_
_entity.id
_entity.type
_entity.pdbx_description
1 polymer ?
#
loop_
_entity_poly.entity_id
_entity_poly.type
_entity_poly.pdbx_seq_one_letter_code
_entity_poly.pdbx_strand_id
1 'polypeptide(L)'
;MYRERSTKDPDVRQAIIILVHVLLSAMFAGISGLAAHNILMSSLSTARAEMLQSYIRVRADREQTLFDEARVLTEAAEQAFLRRHALIDAEEITDDFDALFPPFGDGTRRSHPDLFNGRVLPGADYVFGIGAFMGDGVLMTPEEQRRYMAGFNVVRTFGESHLGEFSSLYYFTPDRRVVIFAPDREDGLAFYRYEAPADFNLQADEDPQLFSQDTNPDSAMQCTRLSRFVYSDGGERSATACRKPIRVDGELMGAFGTSIDMTEHLASSLEAPPAGGVNLVFDRDGNVIARGQTLQQARAFGISPVEIMDLLRDDPRPRGVVGTPRSEFLVAFSRIAGPEWYFVSVSHLAEIKVTATRWGWRLFYFIFVLSLVTSGIRGLLRRSELIRVFLDPPARASQARRYVPTSTPPPGDPSGPPADN
;
A
#
# COMPACT_ATOMS: atom_id res chain seq x y z
N MET A 1 10.81 6.30 -89.46
CA MET A 1 11.64 5.45 -88.59
C MET A 1 11.49 5.96 -87.16
N TYR A 2 10.69 5.31 -86.33
CA TYR A 2 10.66 5.53 -84.88
C TYR A 2 10.70 4.13 -84.26
N ARG A 3 11.81 3.79 -83.59
CA ARG A 3 12.03 2.49 -82.96
C ARG A 3 11.95 2.71 -81.45
N GLU A 4 10.80 2.37 -80.86
CA GLU A 4 10.61 2.34 -79.42
C GLU A 4 11.63 1.40 -78.76
N ARG A 5 12.50 1.97 -77.92
CA ARG A 5 13.31 1.22 -76.95
C ARG A 5 12.41 0.92 -75.74
N SER A 6 11.77 -0.24 -75.75
CA SER A 6 11.21 -0.85 -74.53
C SER A 6 12.21 -1.89 -74.01
N THR A 7 13.26 -1.43 -73.34
CA THR A 7 14.14 -2.28 -72.52
C THR A 7 13.70 -2.17 -71.06
N LYS A 8 12.72 -3.00 -70.65
CA LYS A 8 12.55 -3.34 -69.23
C LYS A 8 13.58 -4.41 -68.91
N ASP A 9 14.71 -3.98 -68.39
CA ASP A 9 15.81 -4.82 -67.96
C ASP A 9 15.32 -5.85 -66.91
N PRO A 10 15.41 -7.17 -67.17
CA PRO A 10 14.91 -8.20 -66.26
C PRO A 10 15.53 -8.12 -64.86
N ASP A 11 16.77 -7.61 -64.75
CA ASP A 11 17.48 -7.44 -63.48
C ASP A 11 16.86 -6.34 -62.61
N VAL A 12 16.40 -5.25 -63.23
CA VAL A 12 15.72 -4.13 -62.51
C VAL A 12 14.37 -4.59 -61.96
N ARG A 13 13.61 -5.38 -62.72
CA ARG A 13 12.32 -5.93 -62.26
C ARG A 13 12.52 -6.90 -61.08
N GLN A 14 13.57 -7.70 -61.10
CA GLN A 14 13.89 -8.63 -60.02
C GLN A 14 14.34 -7.90 -58.75
N ALA A 15 15.15 -6.85 -58.88
CA ALA A 15 15.55 -5.99 -57.76
C ALA A 15 14.34 -5.31 -57.08
N ILE A 16 13.38 -4.79 -57.87
CA ILE A 16 12.15 -4.18 -57.34
C ILE A 16 11.31 -5.19 -56.55
N ILE A 17 11.16 -6.42 -57.06
CA ILE A 17 10.38 -7.46 -56.38
C ILE A 17 11.03 -7.84 -55.03
N ILE A 18 12.36 -7.98 -54.99
CA ILE A 18 13.09 -8.28 -53.76
C ILE A 18 12.92 -7.14 -52.75
N LEU A 19 13.09 -5.90 -53.19
CA LEU A 19 12.90 -4.72 -52.33
C LEU A 19 11.50 -4.67 -51.72
N VAL A 20 10.45 -4.89 -52.52
CA VAL A 20 9.06 -4.93 -52.03
C VAL A 20 8.86 -6.04 -50.99
N HIS A 21 9.42 -7.23 -51.20
CA HIS A 21 9.30 -8.33 -50.24
C HIS A 21 10.03 -8.03 -48.92
N VAL A 22 11.22 -7.42 -48.98
CA VAL A 22 11.97 -7.00 -47.80
C VAL A 22 11.17 -5.97 -47.02
N LEU A 23 10.60 -4.97 -47.70
CA LEU A 23 9.77 -3.93 -47.06
C LEU A 23 8.50 -4.50 -46.43
N LEU A 24 7.78 -5.38 -47.12
CA LEU A 24 6.60 -6.07 -46.57
C LEU A 24 6.95 -6.95 -45.37
N SER A 25 8.09 -7.66 -45.43
CA SER A 25 8.59 -8.47 -44.32
C SER A 25 8.95 -7.62 -43.11
N ALA A 26 9.63 -6.48 -43.32
CA ALA A 26 9.96 -5.54 -42.27
C ALA A 26 8.71 -4.90 -41.65
N MET A 27 7.71 -4.55 -42.48
CA MET A 27 6.44 -4.01 -42.01
C MET A 27 5.69 -5.02 -41.14
N PHE A 28 5.55 -6.27 -41.60
CA PHE A 28 4.87 -7.33 -40.85
C PHE A 28 5.59 -7.68 -39.54
N ALA A 29 6.92 -7.79 -39.59
CA ALA A 29 7.75 -7.98 -38.41
C ALA A 29 7.62 -6.80 -37.43
N GLY A 30 7.57 -5.56 -37.94
CA GLY A 30 7.40 -4.34 -37.17
C GLY A 30 6.08 -4.30 -36.42
N ILE A 31 4.96 -4.58 -37.10
CA ILE A 31 3.63 -4.67 -36.49
C ILE A 31 3.61 -5.76 -35.41
N SER A 32 4.17 -6.93 -35.71
CA SER A 32 4.20 -8.06 -34.77
C SER A 32 5.05 -7.75 -33.53
N GLY A 33 6.22 -7.15 -33.70
CA GLY A 33 7.10 -6.74 -32.60
C GLY A 33 6.45 -5.66 -31.71
N LEU A 34 5.77 -4.68 -32.32
CA LEU A 34 5.02 -3.64 -31.59
C LEU A 34 3.82 -4.23 -30.84
N ALA A 35 3.06 -5.14 -31.47
CA ALA A 35 1.95 -5.82 -30.84
C ALA A 35 2.42 -6.64 -29.63
N ALA A 36 3.51 -7.40 -29.77
CA ALA A 36 4.10 -8.16 -28.66
C ALA A 36 4.59 -7.26 -27.54
N HIS A 37 5.23 -6.12 -27.86
CA HIS A 37 5.62 -5.13 -26.86
C HIS A 37 4.41 -4.63 -26.06
N ASN A 38 3.34 -4.19 -26.75
CA ASN A 38 2.15 -3.63 -26.11
C ASN A 38 1.41 -4.67 -25.27
N ILE A 39 1.22 -5.89 -25.78
CA ILE A 39 0.56 -6.98 -25.06
C ILE A 39 1.36 -7.34 -23.80
N LEU A 40 2.69 -7.47 -23.92
CA LEU A 40 3.54 -7.85 -22.80
C LEU A 40 3.63 -6.74 -21.76
N MET A 41 3.75 -5.48 -22.19
CA MET A 41 3.72 -4.32 -21.29
C MET A 41 2.41 -4.29 -20.51
N SER A 42 1.27 -4.36 -21.20
CA SER A 42 -0.05 -4.36 -20.54
C SER A 42 -0.20 -5.54 -19.59
N SER A 43 0.13 -6.76 -20.02
CA SER A 43 -0.07 -7.97 -19.21
C SER A 43 0.79 -7.95 -17.94
N LEU A 44 2.07 -7.55 -18.06
CA LEU A 44 2.97 -7.47 -16.91
C LEU A 44 2.63 -6.29 -15.99
N SER A 45 2.22 -5.14 -16.52
CA SER A 45 1.76 -4.01 -15.72
C SER A 45 0.49 -4.35 -14.94
N THR A 46 -0.49 -5.04 -15.56
CA THR A 46 -1.70 -5.51 -14.88
C THR A 46 -1.35 -6.53 -13.80
N ALA A 47 -0.55 -7.54 -14.11
CA ALA A 47 -0.11 -8.52 -13.11
C ALA A 47 0.64 -7.87 -11.93
N ARG A 48 1.43 -6.82 -12.21
CA ARG A 48 2.11 -6.06 -11.16
C ARG A 48 1.14 -5.26 -10.30
N ALA A 49 0.13 -4.63 -10.90
CA ALA A 49 -0.92 -3.93 -10.17
C ALA A 49 -1.75 -4.89 -9.29
N GLU A 50 -2.10 -6.08 -9.78
CA GLU A 50 -2.82 -7.11 -9.00
C GLU A 50 -1.99 -7.62 -7.82
N MET A 51 -0.69 -7.84 -8.03
CA MET A 51 0.24 -8.21 -6.95
C MET A 51 0.31 -7.12 -5.88
N LEU A 52 0.47 -5.86 -6.31
CA LEU A 52 0.48 -4.71 -5.42
C LEU A 52 -0.83 -4.56 -4.65
N GLN A 53 -1.97 -4.79 -5.31
CA GLN A 53 -3.29 -4.73 -4.69
C GLN A 53 -3.46 -5.84 -3.63
N SER A 54 -2.93 -7.03 -3.89
CA SER A 54 -2.96 -8.13 -2.91
C SER A 54 -2.04 -7.83 -1.72
N TYR A 55 -0.83 -7.34 -1.99
CA TYR A 55 0.12 -6.93 -0.97
C TYR A 55 -0.44 -5.82 -0.06
N ILE A 56 -0.96 -4.75 -0.65
CA ILE A 56 -1.48 -3.61 0.12
C ILE A 56 -2.71 -3.99 0.93
N ARG A 57 -3.53 -4.95 0.47
CA ARG A 57 -4.69 -5.42 1.23
C ARG A 57 -4.25 -6.08 2.55
N VAL A 58 -3.34 -7.05 2.46
CA VAL A 58 -2.84 -7.75 3.66
C VAL A 58 -2.11 -6.79 4.58
N ARG A 59 -1.31 -5.88 4.01
CA ARG A 59 -0.56 -4.90 4.78
C ARG A 59 -1.48 -3.90 5.48
N ALA A 60 -2.44 -3.33 4.75
CA ALA A 60 -3.45 -2.42 5.29
C ALA A 60 -4.15 -2.99 6.51
N ASP A 61 -4.61 -4.24 6.43
CA ASP A 61 -5.34 -4.87 7.53
C ASP A 61 -4.43 -4.95 8.77
N ARG A 62 -3.15 -5.33 8.61
CA ARG A 62 -2.18 -5.39 9.72
C ARG A 62 -1.86 -4.02 10.33
N GLU A 63 -1.64 -3.00 9.50
CA GLU A 63 -1.32 -1.66 10.00
C GLU A 63 -2.53 -1.00 10.68
N GLN A 64 -3.76 -1.33 10.24
CA GLN A 64 -4.99 -0.82 10.84
C GLN A 64 -5.32 -1.50 12.18
N THR A 65 -5.04 -2.80 12.34
CA THR A 65 -5.37 -3.58 13.55
C THR A 65 -4.93 -2.88 14.83
N LEU A 66 -3.71 -2.37 14.90
CA LEU A 66 -3.15 -1.73 16.09
C LEU A 66 -3.99 -0.52 16.56
N PHE A 67 -4.48 0.29 15.62
CA PHE A 67 -5.30 1.47 15.93
C PHE A 67 -6.75 1.09 16.21
N ASP A 68 -7.26 0.02 15.59
CA ASP A 68 -8.57 -0.53 15.92
C ASP A 68 -8.60 -1.10 17.33
N GLU A 69 -7.53 -1.78 17.77
CA GLU A 69 -7.36 -2.29 19.13
C GLU A 69 -7.31 -1.14 20.15
N ALA A 70 -6.54 -0.07 19.87
CA ALA A 70 -6.53 1.13 20.71
C ALA A 70 -7.92 1.78 20.84
N ARG A 71 -8.69 1.81 19.74
CA ARG A 71 -10.06 2.33 19.74
C ARG A 71 -10.98 1.47 20.60
N VAL A 72 -10.96 0.15 20.41
CA VAL A 72 -11.77 -0.79 21.20
C VAL A 72 -11.42 -0.70 22.69
N LEU A 73 -10.13 -0.63 23.03
CA LEU A 73 -9.65 -0.45 24.39
C LEU A 73 -10.21 0.82 25.03
N THR A 74 -10.08 1.97 24.35
CA THR A 74 -10.53 3.25 24.89
C THR A 74 -12.06 3.37 24.98
N GLU A 75 -12.82 2.80 24.03
CA GLU A 75 -14.28 2.68 24.12
C GLU A 75 -14.72 1.81 25.30
N ALA A 76 -14.06 0.66 25.52
CA ALA A 76 -14.37 -0.22 26.64
C ALA A 76 -13.98 0.42 27.98
N ALA A 77 -12.87 1.15 28.03
CA ALA A 77 -12.42 1.91 29.20
C ALA A 77 -13.41 3.02 29.58
N GLU A 78 -13.93 3.79 28.60
CA GLU A 78 -14.98 4.78 28.82
C GLU A 78 -16.24 4.15 29.46
N GLN A 79 -16.75 3.07 28.87
CA GLN A 79 -17.95 2.42 29.42
C GLN A 79 -17.70 1.87 30.83
N ALA A 80 -16.50 1.34 31.08
CA ALA A 80 -16.07 0.85 32.37
C ALA A 80 -15.95 1.97 33.42
N PHE A 81 -15.53 3.16 32.99
CA PHE A 81 -15.46 4.36 33.80
C PHE A 81 -16.85 4.84 34.18
N LEU A 82 -17.75 5.01 33.20
CA LEU A 82 -19.11 5.50 33.44
C LEU A 82 -19.87 4.61 34.43
N ARG A 83 -19.74 3.28 34.29
CA ARG A 83 -20.33 2.33 35.25
C ARG A 83 -19.77 2.48 36.67
N ARG A 84 -18.45 2.63 36.81
CA ARG A 84 -17.80 2.76 38.13
C ARG A 84 -18.11 4.10 38.76
N HIS A 85 -18.02 5.19 37.99
CA HIS A 85 -18.36 6.53 38.45
C HIS A 85 -19.78 6.56 39.01
N ALA A 86 -20.76 5.98 38.32
CA ALA A 86 -22.15 5.90 38.79
C ALA A 86 -22.36 5.06 40.06
N LEU A 87 -21.42 4.20 40.45
CA LEU A 87 -21.54 3.30 41.61
C LEU A 87 -20.71 3.74 42.82
N ILE A 88 -19.65 4.52 42.61
CA ILE A 88 -18.81 5.02 43.71
C ILE A 88 -19.56 6.17 44.40
N ASP A 89 -19.71 6.10 45.72
CA ASP A 89 -20.16 7.25 46.52
C ASP A 89 -18.98 8.21 46.75
N ALA A 90 -19.20 9.50 46.55
CA ALA A 90 -18.17 10.52 46.74
C ALA A 90 -17.78 10.70 48.21
N GLU A 91 -18.70 10.48 49.15
CA GLU A 91 -18.41 10.68 50.59
C GLU A 91 -17.62 9.51 51.19
N GLU A 92 -17.79 8.29 50.65
CA GLU A 92 -17.14 7.08 51.18
C GLU A 92 -15.73 6.84 50.60
N ILE A 93 -15.34 7.53 49.53
CA ILE A 93 -14.09 7.23 48.79
C ILE A 93 -12.86 7.99 49.28
N THR A 94 -13.02 9.04 50.11
CA THR A 94 -11.91 9.93 50.47
C THR A 94 -10.79 9.22 51.24
N ASP A 95 -11.13 8.34 52.18
CA ASP A 95 -10.11 7.60 52.95
C ASP A 95 -9.31 6.63 52.06
N ASP A 96 -9.99 5.94 51.14
CA ASP A 96 -9.35 5.06 50.16
C ASP A 96 -8.47 5.87 49.19
N PHE A 97 -8.97 7.02 48.72
CA PHE A 97 -8.22 7.93 47.87
C PHE A 97 -6.95 8.43 48.58
N ASP A 98 -7.04 8.87 49.83
CA ASP A 98 -5.91 9.35 50.63
C ASP A 98 -4.86 8.25 50.87
N ALA A 99 -5.30 7.00 51.08
CA ALA A 99 -4.40 5.86 51.27
C ALA A 99 -3.64 5.44 49.99
N LEU A 100 -4.19 5.75 48.82
CA LEU A 100 -3.59 5.43 47.51
C LEU A 100 -2.78 6.62 46.95
N PHE A 101 -3.22 7.84 47.24
CA PHE A 101 -2.69 9.08 46.68
C PHE A 101 -2.41 10.13 47.76
N PRO A 102 -1.41 9.89 48.63
CA PRO A 102 -1.09 10.81 49.71
C PRO A 102 -0.61 12.18 49.18
N PRO A 103 -0.74 13.25 49.99
CA PRO A 103 -0.10 14.53 49.70
C PRO A 103 1.41 14.39 49.54
N PHE A 104 1.99 15.05 48.54
CA PHE A 104 3.43 15.00 48.28
C PHE A 104 4.23 16.07 49.04
N GLY A 105 3.56 17.15 49.48
CA GLY A 105 4.14 18.25 50.26
C GLY A 105 4.36 19.55 49.47
N ASP A 106 4.09 19.56 48.17
CA ASP A 106 4.23 20.70 47.26
C ASP A 106 2.87 21.23 46.75
N GLY A 107 1.76 20.81 47.37
CA GLY A 107 0.39 21.07 46.92
C GLY A 107 -0.17 20.02 45.96
N THR A 108 0.68 19.11 45.45
CA THR A 108 0.23 17.98 44.64
C THR A 108 -0.09 16.75 45.50
N ARG A 109 -0.77 15.79 44.87
CA ARG A 109 -0.84 14.39 45.31
C ARG A 109 -0.17 13.50 44.30
N ARG A 110 0.43 12.41 44.78
CA ARG A 110 1.13 11.42 43.95
C ARG A 110 0.78 10.01 44.40
N SER A 111 0.91 9.04 43.49
CA SER A 111 0.69 7.62 43.82
C SER A 111 1.62 7.16 44.95
N HIS A 112 1.09 6.41 45.90
CA HIS A 112 1.91 5.68 46.88
C HIS A 112 2.93 4.77 46.15
N PRO A 113 4.19 4.68 46.62
CA PRO A 113 5.23 3.90 45.92
C PRO A 113 4.85 2.45 45.61
N ASP A 114 4.10 1.81 46.52
CA ASP A 114 3.66 0.43 46.37
C ASP A 114 2.66 0.22 45.22
N LEU A 115 2.02 1.26 44.71
CA LEU A 115 1.16 1.14 43.52
C LEU A 115 1.95 0.80 42.26
N PHE A 116 3.24 1.15 42.21
CA PHE A 116 4.12 0.71 41.13
C PHE A 116 4.75 -0.65 41.45
N ASN A 117 5.24 -0.83 42.68
CA ASN A 117 6.01 -2.01 43.05
C ASN A 117 5.16 -3.26 43.32
N GLY A 118 3.86 -3.10 43.56
CA GLY A 118 2.97 -4.18 43.97
C GLY A 118 2.35 -3.91 45.34
N ARG A 119 1.01 -3.88 45.40
CA ARG A 119 0.22 -3.75 46.63
C ARG A 119 -1.00 -4.67 46.56
N VAL A 120 -1.25 -5.40 47.65
CA VAL A 120 -2.51 -6.11 47.84
C VAL A 120 -3.56 -5.10 48.31
N LEU A 121 -4.67 -5.04 47.60
CA LEU A 121 -5.85 -4.25 47.93
C LEU A 121 -6.88 -5.12 48.67
N PRO A 122 -7.88 -4.51 49.33
CA PRO A 122 -9.00 -5.26 49.91
C PRO A 122 -9.65 -6.22 48.90
N GLY A 123 -10.17 -7.35 49.38
CA GLY A 123 -10.84 -8.33 48.51
C GLY A 123 -9.91 -9.25 47.71
N ALA A 124 -8.65 -9.39 48.13
CA ALA A 124 -7.62 -10.19 47.44
C ALA A 124 -7.27 -9.69 46.03
N ASP A 125 -7.47 -8.40 45.80
CA ASP A 125 -7.10 -7.71 44.57
C ASP A 125 -5.62 -7.25 44.66
N TYR A 126 -4.96 -7.04 43.52
CA TYR A 126 -3.54 -6.71 43.45
C TYR A 126 -3.32 -5.60 42.42
N VAL A 127 -2.43 -4.67 42.72
CA VAL A 127 -2.09 -3.55 41.83
C VAL A 127 -0.59 -3.35 41.78
N PHE A 128 -0.06 -3.10 40.58
CA PHE A 128 1.34 -2.79 40.31
C PHE A 128 1.44 -1.92 39.05
N GLY A 129 2.63 -1.41 38.72
CA GLY A 129 2.88 -0.66 37.48
C GLY A 129 2.17 0.70 37.38
N ILE A 130 1.53 1.17 38.47
CA ILE A 130 0.78 2.42 38.49
C ILE A 130 1.64 3.58 38.99
N GLY A 131 1.60 4.69 38.27
CA GLY A 131 2.09 6.00 38.70
C GLY A 131 1.02 7.07 38.52
N ALA A 132 0.99 8.05 39.43
CA ALA A 132 0.03 9.14 39.37
C ALA A 132 0.65 10.48 39.76
N PHE A 133 0.17 11.53 39.08
CA PHE A 133 0.44 12.93 39.39
C PHE A 133 -0.88 13.71 39.39
N MET A 134 -1.11 14.52 40.42
CA MET A 134 -2.31 15.35 40.51
C MET A 134 -1.93 16.78 40.88
N GLY A 135 -1.97 17.68 39.89
CA GLY A 135 -1.89 19.12 40.11
C GLY A 135 -2.99 19.58 41.07
N ASP A 136 -2.62 20.45 42.01
CA ASP A 136 -3.51 20.98 43.07
C ASP A 136 -4.28 19.89 43.83
N GLY A 137 -3.71 18.68 43.91
CA GLY A 137 -4.39 17.49 44.40
C GLY A 137 -4.90 17.59 45.85
N VAL A 138 -4.27 18.44 46.68
CA VAL A 138 -4.73 18.69 48.06
C VAL A 138 -6.06 19.43 48.12
N LEU A 139 -6.46 20.10 47.04
CA LEU A 139 -7.70 20.88 46.94
C LEU A 139 -8.84 20.12 46.23
N MET A 140 -8.61 18.86 45.85
CA MET A 140 -9.62 18.04 45.17
C MET A 140 -10.86 17.84 46.04
N THR A 141 -12.01 18.22 45.48
CA THR A 141 -13.34 17.95 46.04
C THR A 141 -13.65 16.45 46.05
N PRO A 142 -14.59 15.98 46.88
CA PRO A 142 -15.00 14.57 46.88
C PRO A 142 -15.46 14.07 45.51
N GLU A 143 -16.11 14.92 44.71
CA GLU A 143 -16.53 14.57 43.35
C GLU A 143 -15.33 14.35 42.40
N GLU A 144 -14.30 15.20 42.49
CA GLU A 144 -13.08 15.03 41.69
C GLU A 144 -12.31 13.77 42.12
N GLN A 145 -12.30 13.47 43.42
CA GLN A 145 -11.72 12.22 43.95
C GLN A 145 -12.51 11.01 43.43
N ARG A 146 -13.84 11.04 43.47
CA ARG A 146 -14.71 10.00 42.89
C ARG A 146 -14.42 9.77 41.41
N ARG A 147 -14.38 10.85 40.63
CA ARG A 147 -14.02 10.83 39.20
C ARG A 147 -12.66 10.19 38.97
N TYR A 148 -11.65 10.64 39.70
CA TYR A 148 -10.29 10.13 39.56
C TYR A 148 -10.19 8.65 39.97
N MET A 149 -10.88 8.25 41.04
CA MET A 149 -10.93 6.86 41.50
C MET A 149 -11.63 5.93 40.51
N ALA A 150 -12.68 6.39 39.82
CA ALA A 150 -13.27 5.66 38.71
C ALA A 150 -12.24 5.45 37.58
N GLY A 151 -11.46 6.49 37.24
CA GLY A 151 -10.36 6.43 36.27
C GLY A 151 -9.25 5.46 36.67
N PHE A 152 -8.75 5.57 37.90
CA PHE A 152 -7.74 4.67 38.48
C PHE A 152 -8.18 3.20 38.41
N ASN A 153 -9.43 2.92 38.80
CA ASN A 153 -9.97 1.56 38.76
C ASN A 153 -10.07 1.00 37.34
N VAL A 154 -10.31 1.83 36.34
CA VAL A 154 -10.23 1.39 34.93
C VAL A 154 -8.78 1.17 34.52
N VAL A 155 -7.89 2.13 34.77
CA VAL A 155 -6.48 2.05 34.35
C VAL A 155 -5.79 0.81 34.93
N ARG A 156 -6.02 0.48 36.20
CA ARG A 156 -5.40 -0.70 36.82
C ARG A 156 -5.93 -2.01 36.21
N THR A 157 -7.24 -2.16 36.05
CA THR A 157 -7.85 -3.42 35.57
C THR A 157 -7.61 -3.61 34.08
N PHE A 158 -7.82 -2.56 33.28
CA PHE A 158 -7.67 -2.64 31.84
C PHE A 158 -6.19 -2.68 31.45
N GLY A 159 -5.34 -1.93 32.15
CA GLY A 159 -3.90 -1.94 31.94
C GLY A 159 -3.32 -3.34 32.09
N GLU A 160 -3.62 -4.02 33.21
CA GLU A 160 -3.16 -5.39 33.44
C GLU A 160 -3.69 -6.37 32.38
N SER A 161 -4.95 -6.22 31.95
CA SER A 161 -5.54 -7.11 30.93
C SER A 161 -4.96 -6.95 29.51
N HIS A 162 -4.26 -5.83 29.22
CA HIS A 162 -3.65 -5.54 27.91
C HIS A 162 -2.12 -5.41 28.01
N LEU A 163 -1.51 -6.12 28.97
CA LEU A 163 -0.06 -6.20 29.12
C LEU A 163 0.60 -6.67 27.82
N GLY A 164 1.66 -5.96 27.40
CA GLY A 164 2.41 -6.27 26.20
C GLY A 164 1.76 -5.82 24.88
N GLU A 165 0.50 -5.37 24.90
CA GLU A 165 -0.16 -4.82 23.70
C GLU A 165 0.17 -3.33 23.50
N PHE A 166 0.19 -2.57 24.60
CA PHE A 166 0.47 -1.13 24.59
C PHE A 166 1.57 -0.76 25.59
N SER A 167 2.34 0.28 25.27
CA SER A 167 3.41 0.77 26.16
C SER A 167 2.87 1.41 27.45
N SER A 168 1.64 1.94 27.40
CA SER A 168 0.93 2.42 28.58
C SER A 168 -0.57 2.54 28.33
N LEU A 169 -1.33 2.52 29.43
CA LEU A 169 -2.72 2.99 29.49
C LEU A 169 -2.79 4.07 30.56
N TYR A 170 -3.49 5.17 30.28
CA TYR A 170 -3.61 6.27 31.21
C TYR A 170 -4.97 6.93 31.15
N TYR A 171 -5.34 7.55 32.26
CA TYR A 171 -6.49 8.43 32.38
C TYR A 171 -6.01 9.78 32.85
N PHE A 172 -6.47 10.84 32.20
CA PHE A 172 -6.14 12.20 32.60
C PHE A 172 -7.35 13.12 32.55
N THR A 173 -7.22 14.24 33.24
CA THR A 173 -8.26 15.25 33.39
C THR A 173 -7.75 16.61 32.94
N PRO A 174 -8.66 17.55 32.58
CA PRO A 174 -8.28 18.92 32.23
C PRO A 174 -7.51 19.63 33.33
N ASP A 175 -7.72 19.24 34.59
CA ASP A 175 -7.13 19.84 35.79
C ASP A 175 -5.69 19.37 36.07
N ARG A 176 -4.94 18.95 35.03
CA ARG A 176 -3.53 18.49 35.13
C ARG A 176 -3.33 17.28 36.05
N ARG A 177 -4.25 16.32 35.99
CA ARG A 177 -4.16 15.08 36.79
C ARG A 177 -4.10 13.88 35.86
N VAL A 178 -3.23 12.93 36.17
CA VAL A 178 -3.03 11.70 35.40
C VAL A 178 -2.77 10.51 36.30
N VAL A 179 -3.33 9.37 35.94
CA VAL A 179 -2.95 8.03 36.43
C VAL A 179 -2.53 7.19 35.24
N ILE A 180 -1.38 6.52 35.34
CA ILE A 180 -0.73 5.77 34.26
C ILE A 180 -0.44 4.36 34.74
N PHE A 181 -0.81 3.37 33.94
CA PHE A 181 -0.31 2.00 34.02
C PHE A 181 0.75 1.81 32.94
N ALA A 182 1.99 1.55 33.36
CA ALA A 182 3.11 1.29 32.46
C ALA A 182 4.20 0.49 33.20
N PRO A 183 3.95 -0.79 33.53
CA PRO A 183 4.83 -1.58 34.39
C PRO A 183 6.20 -1.84 33.78
N ASP A 184 6.30 -1.93 32.46
CA ASP A 184 7.53 -2.25 31.74
C ASP A 184 8.41 -1.02 31.48
N ARG A 185 8.02 0.17 31.97
CA ARG A 185 8.85 1.36 31.84
C ARG A 185 10.08 1.27 32.73
N GLU A 186 11.25 1.38 32.10
CA GLU A 186 12.56 1.32 32.76
C GLU A 186 12.72 2.34 33.90
N ASP A 187 12.13 3.54 33.75
CA ASP A 187 12.18 4.61 34.76
C ASP A 187 11.13 4.45 35.87
N GLY A 188 10.29 3.41 35.80
CA GLY A 188 9.25 3.12 36.78
C GLY A 188 8.27 4.27 37.00
N LEU A 189 8.02 5.09 35.98
CA LEU A 189 7.22 6.32 36.06
C LEU A 189 7.76 7.36 37.05
N ALA A 190 9.08 7.38 37.31
CA ALA A 190 9.72 8.25 38.30
C ALA A 190 9.40 9.73 38.08
N PHE A 191 9.35 10.20 36.83
CA PHE A 191 9.00 11.58 36.52
C PHE A 191 7.67 11.99 37.17
N TYR A 192 6.59 11.26 36.92
CA TYR A 192 5.26 11.58 37.48
C TYR A 192 5.20 11.33 39.00
N ARG A 193 5.90 10.31 39.49
CA ARG A 193 5.86 9.89 40.89
C ARG A 193 6.70 10.78 41.81
N TYR A 194 7.77 11.40 41.32
CA TYR A 194 8.79 12.03 42.17
C TYR A 194 9.35 13.36 41.63
N GLU A 195 9.46 13.54 40.31
CA GLU A 195 10.31 14.61 39.75
C GLU A 195 9.53 15.79 39.15
N ALA A 196 8.32 15.54 38.65
CA ALA A 196 7.49 16.55 38.01
C ALA A 196 7.24 17.71 38.99
N PRO A 197 7.43 18.97 38.58
CA PRO A 197 7.14 20.12 39.45
C PRO A 197 5.63 20.30 39.67
N ALA A 198 5.24 20.99 40.73
CA ALA A 198 3.83 21.18 41.08
C ALA A 198 3.00 21.91 39.99
N ASP A 199 3.65 22.80 39.24
CA ASP A 199 3.10 23.55 38.11
C ASP A 199 3.29 22.83 36.75
N PHE A 200 3.69 21.55 36.76
CA PHE A 200 3.86 20.77 35.54
C PHE A 200 2.59 20.83 34.68
N ASN A 201 2.76 21.30 33.44
CA ASN A 201 1.67 21.40 32.47
C ASN A 201 1.56 20.08 31.70
N LEU A 202 0.80 19.15 32.26
CA LEU A 202 0.49 17.86 31.64
C LEU A 202 -0.13 18.01 30.24
N GLN A 203 -0.84 19.12 29.99
CA GLN A 203 -1.60 19.36 28.77
C GLN A 203 -0.77 20.03 27.66
N ALA A 204 0.50 20.39 27.92
CA ALA A 204 1.33 21.15 26.98
C ALA A 204 1.55 20.44 25.63
N ASP A 205 1.58 19.10 25.65
CA ASP A 205 1.78 18.27 24.46
C ASP A 205 0.48 17.70 23.88
N GLU A 206 -0.67 18.11 24.42
CA GLU A 206 -1.98 17.64 23.96
C GLU A 206 -2.54 18.57 22.89
N ASP A 207 -3.06 17.98 21.81
CA ASP A 207 -3.73 18.73 20.75
C ASP A 207 -5.06 19.27 21.29
N PRO A 208 -5.25 20.60 21.42
CA PRO A 208 -6.49 21.16 21.97
C PRO A 208 -7.73 20.78 21.15
N GLN A 209 -7.56 20.41 19.88
CA GLN A 209 -8.64 19.95 19.01
C GLN A 209 -9.24 18.62 19.47
N LEU A 210 -8.49 17.81 20.21
CA LEU A 210 -8.94 16.54 20.74
C LEU A 210 -10.10 16.72 21.73
N PHE A 211 -10.03 17.74 22.59
CA PHE A 211 -11.04 18.00 23.62
C PHE A 211 -11.99 19.13 23.26
N SER A 212 -11.83 19.76 22.10
CA SER A 212 -12.77 20.79 21.69
C SER A 212 -14.09 20.15 21.24
N GLN A 213 -15.19 20.68 21.75
CA GLN A 213 -16.52 20.26 21.34
C GLN A 213 -16.82 20.68 19.89
N ASP A 214 -16.18 21.73 19.39
CA ASP A 214 -16.36 22.21 18.03
C ASP A 214 -15.69 21.28 17.00
N THR A 215 -14.52 20.74 17.34
CA THR A 215 -13.72 19.91 16.42
C THR A 215 -13.84 18.40 16.68
N ASN A 216 -14.27 17.99 17.87
CA ASN A 216 -14.51 16.59 18.23
C ASN A 216 -15.83 16.42 19.03
N PRO A 217 -17.00 16.75 18.45
CA PRO A 217 -18.29 16.70 19.14
C PRO A 217 -18.68 15.29 19.58
N ASP A 218 -18.27 14.27 18.83
CA ASP A 218 -18.60 12.86 19.08
C ASP A 218 -17.64 12.20 20.09
N SER A 219 -16.67 12.95 20.65
CA SER A 219 -15.62 12.40 21.52
C SER A 219 -14.95 11.16 20.90
N ALA A 220 -14.67 11.24 19.60
CA ALA A 220 -13.97 10.20 18.88
C ALA A 220 -12.52 10.10 19.37
N MET A 221 -11.96 8.88 19.31
CA MET A 221 -10.55 8.68 19.57
C MET A 221 -9.72 9.36 18.47
N GLN A 222 -8.67 10.09 18.86
CA GLN A 222 -7.69 10.63 17.92
C GLN A 222 -6.28 10.30 18.42
N CYS A 223 -5.36 10.11 17.47
CA CYS A 223 -3.96 9.85 17.77
C CYS A 223 -3.10 11.07 17.46
N THR A 224 -2.07 11.31 18.28
CA THR A 224 -1.11 12.38 18.01
C THR A 224 -0.25 12.06 16.80
N ARG A 225 0.40 13.11 16.28
CA ARG A 225 1.53 12.92 15.37
C ARG A 225 2.60 12.03 16.01
N LEU A 226 3.41 11.42 15.17
CA LEU A 226 4.60 10.70 15.63
C LEU A 226 5.50 11.70 16.36
N SER A 227 5.74 11.45 17.64
CA SER A 227 6.57 12.29 18.50
C SER A 227 7.54 11.44 19.28
N ARG A 228 8.50 12.07 19.95
CA ARG A 228 9.22 11.38 21.02
C ARG A 228 8.31 11.24 22.23
N PHE A 229 8.63 10.29 23.09
CA PHE A 229 8.07 10.27 24.43
C PHE A 229 8.50 11.53 25.20
N VAL A 230 7.55 12.19 25.86
CA VAL A 230 7.73 13.47 26.60
C VAL A 230 8.83 13.38 27.68
N TYR A 231 9.15 12.16 28.14
CA TYR A 231 10.09 11.87 29.23
C TYR A 231 11.45 11.33 28.77
N SER A 232 11.76 11.34 27.46
CA SER A 232 13.02 10.78 26.94
C SER A 232 13.88 11.84 26.25
N ASP A 233 14.99 12.21 26.90
CA ASP A 233 15.97 13.20 26.38
C ASP A 233 17.04 12.58 25.46
N GLY A 234 17.02 11.26 25.18
CA GLY A 234 18.21 10.52 24.73
C GLY A 234 18.15 9.58 23.52
N GLY A 235 17.04 9.42 22.77
CA GLY A 235 17.03 8.47 21.66
C GLY A 235 15.89 8.56 20.64
N GLU A 236 16.03 7.83 19.51
CA GLU A 236 15.13 7.74 18.34
C GLU A 236 13.79 7.04 18.60
N ARG A 237 13.27 7.01 19.83
CA ARG A 237 11.99 6.34 20.09
C ARG A 237 10.85 7.20 19.57
N SER A 238 10.13 6.66 18.61
CA SER A 238 8.99 7.30 17.95
C SER A 238 7.72 6.67 18.48
N ALA A 239 6.84 7.47 19.05
CA ALA A 239 5.58 7.04 19.65
C ALA A 239 4.41 7.83 19.09
N THR A 240 3.25 7.21 19.11
CA THR A 240 1.98 7.92 18.96
C THR A 240 1.12 7.62 20.17
N ALA A 241 0.31 8.59 20.55
CA ALA A 241 -0.60 8.45 21.67
C ALA A 241 -2.03 8.65 21.19
N CYS A 242 -2.84 7.61 21.33
CA CYS A 242 -4.25 7.58 20.94
C CYS A 242 -5.10 7.84 22.18
N ARG A 243 -6.00 8.81 22.10
CA ARG A 243 -6.77 9.29 23.24
C ARG A 243 -8.23 9.47 22.85
N LYS A 244 -9.12 9.17 23.79
CA LYS A 244 -10.57 9.32 23.64
C LYS A 244 -11.11 10.16 24.80
N PRO A 245 -11.67 11.35 24.52
CA PRO A 245 -12.36 12.13 25.53
C PRO A 245 -13.62 11.42 26.05
N ILE A 246 -14.00 11.71 27.28
CA ILE A 246 -15.22 11.20 27.92
C ILE A 246 -16.09 12.40 28.24
N ARG A 247 -17.35 12.38 27.78
CA ARG A 247 -18.33 13.43 28.09
C ARG A 247 -19.60 12.88 28.67
N VAL A 248 -20.12 13.58 29.67
CA VAL A 248 -21.45 13.35 30.24
C VAL A 248 -22.18 14.67 30.19
N ASP A 249 -23.31 14.72 29.49
CA ASP A 249 -24.13 15.94 29.32
C ASP A 249 -23.34 17.18 28.83
N GLY A 250 -22.31 16.95 28.00
CA GLY A 250 -21.43 17.99 27.46
C GLY A 250 -20.25 18.36 28.36
N GLU A 251 -20.22 17.91 29.61
CA GLU A 251 -19.09 18.11 30.52
C GLU A 251 -17.94 17.14 30.18
N LEU A 252 -16.72 17.67 30.04
CA LEU A 252 -15.51 16.87 29.86
C LEU A 252 -15.12 16.23 31.20
N MET A 253 -15.34 14.92 31.31
CA MET A 253 -14.99 14.14 32.48
C MET A 253 -13.52 13.75 32.51
N GLY A 254 -12.77 13.97 31.43
CA GLY A 254 -11.39 13.52 31.23
C GLY A 254 -11.26 12.71 29.96
N ALA A 255 -10.19 11.92 29.85
CA ALA A 255 -9.94 11.10 28.69
C ALA A 255 -9.09 9.87 29.04
N PHE A 256 -9.36 8.76 28.36
CA PHE A 256 -8.45 7.62 28.33
C PHE A 256 -7.50 7.75 27.17
N GLY A 257 -6.25 7.37 27.39
CA GLY A 257 -5.26 7.32 26.34
C GLY A 257 -4.35 6.11 26.48
N THR A 258 -3.78 5.72 25.35
CA THR A 258 -2.74 4.71 25.30
C THR A 258 -1.57 5.23 24.46
N SER A 259 -0.36 4.85 24.86
CA SER A 259 0.83 5.12 24.07
C SER A 259 1.25 3.86 23.31
N ILE A 260 1.57 4.03 22.04
CA ILE A 260 2.01 2.98 21.14
C ILE A 260 3.46 3.27 20.77
N ASP A 261 4.37 2.33 21.04
CA ASP A 261 5.74 2.40 20.51
C ASP A 261 5.69 2.05 19.02
N MET A 262 6.07 3.02 18.18
CA MET A 262 6.04 2.88 16.73
C MET A 262 7.39 2.47 16.15
N THR A 263 8.45 2.35 16.97
CA THR A 263 9.82 2.14 16.49
C THR A 263 9.95 0.80 15.77
N GLU A 264 9.66 -0.29 16.48
CA GLU A 264 9.71 -1.64 15.90
C GLU A 264 8.55 -1.88 14.92
N HIS A 265 7.38 -1.33 15.24
CA HIS A 265 6.21 -1.44 14.37
C HIS A 265 6.52 -0.87 12.98
N LEU A 266 6.93 0.40 12.89
CA LEU A 266 7.27 1.03 11.61
C LEU A 266 8.43 0.33 10.92
N ALA A 267 9.47 -0.09 11.64
CA ALA A 267 10.56 -0.86 11.07
C ALA A 267 10.02 -2.13 10.37
N SER A 268 9.22 -2.92 11.08
CA SER A 268 8.56 -4.09 10.51
C SER A 268 7.62 -3.73 9.35
N SER A 269 6.88 -2.62 9.43
CA SER A 269 5.97 -2.12 8.39
C SER A 269 6.65 -1.90 7.04
N LEU A 270 7.93 -1.56 7.08
CA LEU A 270 8.69 -1.17 5.91
C LEU A 270 9.47 -2.32 5.25
N GLU A 271 9.58 -3.46 5.92
CA GLU A 271 10.26 -4.65 5.41
C GLU A 271 9.57 -5.26 4.18
N ALA A 272 10.35 -6.03 3.41
CA ALA A 272 9.91 -6.84 2.28
C ALA A 272 8.93 -6.14 1.30
N PRO A 273 9.28 -4.96 0.75
CA PRO A 273 8.47 -4.37 -0.31
C PRO A 273 8.39 -5.33 -1.52
N PRO A 274 7.31 -5.28 -2.30
CA PRO A 274 7.20 -6.02 -3.56
C PRO A 274 8.43 -5.77 -4.45
N ALA A 275 8.93 -6.81 -5.11
CA ALA A 275 10.26 -6.81 -5.78
C ALA A 275 10.55 -5.53 -6.59
N GLY A 276 11.66 -4.85 -6.30
CA GLY A 276 12.02 -3.58 -6.97
C GLY A 276 11.17 -2.38 -6.53
N GLY A 277 10.51 -2.46 -5.38
CA GLY A 277 9.69 -1.40 -4.81
C GLY A 277 10.21 -0.86 -3.48
N VAL A 278 9.50 0.14 -2.95
CA VAL A 278 9.80 0.82 -1.68
C VAL A 278 8.54 1.02 -0.86
N ASN A 279 8.64 0.81 0.44
CA ASN A 279 7.57 1.15 1.39
C ASN A 279 7.86 2.50 2.03
N LEU A 280 6.81 3.28 2.23
CA LEU A 280 6.81 4.62 2.84
C LEU A 280 5.59 4.75 3.75
N VAL A 281 5.73 5.49 4.84
CA VAL A 281 4.61 5.92 5.67
C VAL A 281 4.57 7.44 5.70
N PHE A 282 3.39 8.00 5.47
CA PHE A 282 3.13 9.43 5.50
C PHE A 282 2.18 9.78 6.65
N ASP A 283 2.41 10.93 7.29
CA ASP A 283 1.40 11.51 8.17
C ASP A 283 0.27 12.19 7.37
N ARG A 284 -0.73 12.70 8.08
CA ARG A 284 -1.89 13.41 7.49
C ARG A 284 -1.54 14.66 6.70
N ASP A 285 -0.41 15.28 7.03
CA ASP A 285 0.09 16.49 6.40
C ASP A 285 0.93 16.17 5.14
N GLY A 286 1.23 14.90 4.89
CA GLY A 286 2.01 14.41 3.75
C GLY A 286 3.52 14.37 4.01
N ASN A 287 3.95 14.50 5.27
CA ASN A 287 5.35 14.30 5.63
C ASN A 287 5.66 12.81 5.71
N VAL A 288 6.82 12.42 5.20
CA VAL A 288 7.27 11.03 5.30
C VAL A 288 7.83 10.76 6.70
N ILE A 289 7.12 9.95 7.48
CA ILE A 289 7.48 9.59 8.85
C ILE A 289 8.27 8.28 8.95
N ALA A 290 8.21 7.42 7.92
CA ALA A 290 8.97 6.17 7.89
C ALA A 290 9.30 5.72 6.45
N ARG A 291 10.47 5.08 6.23
CA ARG A 291 10.93 4.61 4.90
C ARG A 291 11.73 3.31 4.97
N GLY A 292 11.44 2.36 4.09
CA GLY A 292 12.14 1.06 4.04
C GLY A 292 13.48 1.08 3.31
N GLN A 293 13.98 2.25 2.93
CA GLN A 293 15.23 2.45 2.22
C GLN A 293 15.97 3.66 2.75
N THR A 294 17.29 3.69 2.54
CA THR A 294 18.10 4.85 2.88
C THR A 294 17.71 6.06 2.00
N LEU A 295 17.96 7.28 2.49
CA LEU A 295 17.71 8.50 1.71
C LEU A 295 18.41 8.50 0.34
N GLN A 296 19.59 7.88 0.25
CA GLN A 296 20.34 7.78 -0.99
C GLN A 296 19.64 6.84 -1.99
N GLN A 297 19.14 5.70 -1.52
CA GLN A 297 18.37 4.75 -2.33
C GLN A 297 17.04 5.36 -2.78
N ALA A 298 16.33 6.06 -1.89
CA ALA A 298 15.09 6.76 -2.21
C ALA A 298 15.30 7.86 -3.28
N ARG A 299 16.38 8.63 -3.18
CA ARG A 299 16.75 9.62 -4.22
C ARG A 299 17.07 8.97 -5.56
N ALA A 300 17.74 7.82 -5.55
CA ALA A 300 18.02 7.04 -6.76
C ALA A 300 16.74 6.44 -7.37
N PHE A 301 15.72 6.14 -6.53
CA PHE A 301 14.41 5.66 -6.99
C PHE A 301 13.60 6.75 -7.72
N GLY A 302 13.89 8.02 -7.47
CA GLY A 302 13.45 9.14 -8.31
C GLY A 302 11.99 9.58 -8.15
N ILE A 303 11.25 9.05 -7.16
CA ILE A 303 9.86 9.47 -6.90
C ILE A 303 9.79 10.58 -5.85
N SER A 304 9.04 11.64 -6.14
CA SER A 304 8.81 12.74 -5.20
C SER A 304 7.72 12.36 -4.18
N PRO A 305 7.97 12.45 -2.86
CA PRO A 305 6.94 12.28 -1.85
C PRO A 305 5.73 13.21 -2.05
N VAL A 306 5.97 14.44 -2.54
CA VAL A 306 4.91 15.42 -2.82
C VAL A 306 4.00 14.93 -3.95
N GLU A 307 4.57 14.38 -5.02
CA GLU A 307 3.80 13.84 -6.15
C GLU A 307 2.92 12.66 -5.72
N ILE A 308 3.43 11.80 -4.83
CA ILE A 308 2.63 10.71 -4.24
C ILE A 308 1.46 11.29 -3.47
N MET A 309 1.70 12.25 -2.58
CA MET A 309 0.64 12.81 -1.75
C MET A 309 -0.40 13.57 -2.55
N ASP A 310 -0.01 14.28 -3.61
CA ASP A 310 -0.94 14.94 -4.52
C ASP A 310 -1.84 13.92 -5.25
N LEU A 311 -1.31 12.74 -5.61
CA LEU A 311 -2.11 11.65 -6.19
C LEU A 311 -3.11 11.06 -5.20
N LEU A 312 -2.75 11.00 -3.91
CA LEU A 312 -3.56 10.33 -2.88
C LEU A 312 -4.57 11.27 -2.21
N ARG A 313 -4.30 12.58 -2.16
CA ARG A 313 -5.10 13.56 -1.42
C ARG A 313 -6.58 13.52 -1.83
N ASP A 314 -6.86 13.42 -3.13
CA ASP A 314 -8.21 13.44 -3.68
C ASP A 314 -8.79 12.03 -3.92
N ASP A 315 -8.06 10.96 -3.60
CA ASP A 315 -8.56 9.59 -3.77
C ASP A 315 -9.42 9.18 -2.57
N PRO A 316 -10.76 8.99 -2.73
CA PRO A 316 -11.65 8.72 -1.61
C PRO A 316 -11.54 7.27 -1.11
N ARG A 317 -10.82 6.40 -1.82
CA ARG A 317 -10.74 4.98 -1.46
C ARG A 317 -9.90 4.81 -0.19
N PRO A 318 -10.27 3.86 0.69
CA PRO A 318 -9.45 3.54 1.86
C PRO A 318 -8.12 2.88 1.47
N ARG A 319 -8.08 2.22 0.32
CA ARG A 319 -6.89 1.57 -0.23
C ARG A 319 -7.03 1.37 -1.74
N GLY A 320 -5.90 1.25 -2.44
CA GLY A 320 -5.91 1.01 -3.88
C GLY A 320 -4.53 0.99 -4.51
N VAL A 321 -4.51 0.91 -5.85
CA VAL A 321 -3.33 1.08 -6.68
C VAL A 321 -3.62 2.16 -7.71
N VAL A 322 -2.70 3.11 -7.87
CA VAL A 322 -2.76 4.20 -8.86
C VAL A 322 -1.45 4.27 -9.64
N GLY A 323 -1.51 4.70 -10.90
CA GLY A 323 -0.33 4.99 -11.70
C GLY A 323 0.10 6.45 -11.54
N THR A 324 1.39 6.74 -11.67
CA THR A 324 1.84 8.14 -11.75
C THR A 324 1.52 8.74 -13.13
N PRO A 325 1.44 10.08 -13.26
CA PRO A 325 1.11 10.73 -14.55
C PRO A 325 2.06 10.35 -15.68
N ARG A 326 3.33 10.09 -15.36
CA ARG A 326 4.35 9.64 -16.33
C ARG A 326 4.30 8.14 -16.62
N SER A 327 3.43 7.39 -15.95
CA SER A 327 3.29 5.92 -16.04
C SER A 327 4.61 5.16 -15.78
N GLU A 328 5.50 5.75 -14.98
CA GLU A 328 6.79 5.16 -14.62
C GLU A 328 6.68 4.28 -13.37
N PHE A 329 5.68 4.57 -12.53
CA PHE A 329 5.47 3.90 -11.26
C PHE A 329 4.02 3.48 -11.07
N LEU A 330 3.85 2.42 -10.29
CA LEU A 330 2.60 2.09 -9.63
C LEU A 330 2.74 2.40 -8.14
N VAL A 331 1.74 3.06 -7.58
CA VAL A 331 1.65 3.44 -6.17
C VAL A 331 0.49 2.68 -5.57
N ALA A 332 0.78 1.70 -4.72
CA ALA A 332 -0.20 1.05 -3.87
C ALA A 332 -0.30 1.81 -2.56
N PHE A 333 -1.51 2.05 -2.07
CA PHE A 333 -1.71 2.82 -0.84
C PHE A 333 -2.81 2.23 0.04
N SER A 334 -2.71 2.49 1.33
CA SER A 334 -3.77 2.33 2.31
C SER A 334 -3.77 3.50 3.26
N ARG A 335 -4.97 4.00 3.58
CA ARG A 335 -5.22 4.95 4.65
C ARG A 335 -5.30 4.18 5.97
N ILE A 336 -4.75 4.76 7.03
CA ILE A 336 -4.79 4.23 8.39
C ILE A 336 -5.63 5.18 9.24
N ALA A 337 -6.79 4.72 9.68
CA ALA A 337 -7.71 5.49 10.50
C ALA A 337 -7.24 5.57 11.96
N GLY A 338 -7.48 6.71 12.61
CA GLY A 338 -6.96 7.02 13.95
C GLY A 338 -5.89 8.13 13.90
N PRO A 339 -4.69 7.86 13.34
CA PRO A 339 -3.65 8.85 13.15
C PRO A 339 -3.71 9.56 11.78
N GLU A 340 -4.63 9.12 10.90
CA GLU A 340 -4.83 9.66 9.54
C GLU A 340 -3.58 9.52 8.64
N TRP A 341 -2.87 8.40 8.77
CA TRP A 341 -1.65 8.14 8.03
C TRP A 341 -1.91 7.43 6.70
N TYR A 342 -0.90 7.41 5.84
CA TYR A 342 -0.88 6.61 4.62
C TYR A 342 0.29 5.64 4.65
N PHE A 343 -0.02 4.35 4.51
CA PHE A 343 0.98 3.36 4.13
C PHE A 343 1.03 3.28 2.61
N VAL A 344 2.22 3.39 2.03
CA VAL A 344 2.42 3.45 0.58
C VAL A 344 3.51 2.47 0.17
N SER A 345 3.27 1.74 -0.91
CA SER A 345 4.25 0.91 -1.59
C SER A 345 4.37 1.31 -3.05
N VAL A 346 5.57 1.72 -3.47
CA VAL A 346 5.83 2.18 -4.84
C VAL A 346 6.60 1.11 -5.59
N SER A 347 6.22 0.84 -6.84
CA SER A 347 6.90 -0.09 -7.74
C SER A 347 7.30 0.57 -9.05
N HIS A 348 8.54 0.38 -9.47
CA HIS A 348 9.05 0.89 -10.73
C HIS A 348 8.63 -0.01 -11.92
N LEU A 349 8.22 0.57 -13.06
CA LEU A 349 7.81 -0.17 -14.27
C LEU A 349 8.92 -0.33 -15.34
N ALA A 350 10.05 0.37 -15.21
CA ALA A 350 11.20 0.24 -16.13
C ALA A 350 11.65 -1.20 -16.42
N GLU A 351 11.70 -2.09 -15.42
CA GLU A 351 12.12 -3.48 -15.67
C GLU A 351 11.15 -4.20 -16.61
N ILE A 352 9.85 -3.93 -16.46
CA ILE A 352 8.80 -4.43 -17.35
C ILE A 352 8.99 -3.84 -18.74
N LYS A 353 9.24 -2.52 -18.85
CA LYS A 353 9.47 -1.85 -20.14
C LYS A 353 10.69 -2.40 -20.88
N VAL A 354 11.82 -2.60 -20.19
CA VAL A 354 13.03 -3.19 -20.77
C VAL A 354 12.77 -4.62 -21.25
N THR A 355 12.06 -5.41 -20.45
CA THR A 355 11.69 -6.78 -20.80
C THR A 355 10.77 -6.82 -22.02
N ALA A 356 9.72 -6.01 -22.03
CA ALA A 356 8.78 -5.90 -23.14
C ALA A 356 9.46 -5.45 -24.44
N THR A 357 10.37 -4.47 -24.35
CA THR A 357 11.15 -4.00 -25.49
C THR A 357 12.07 -5.08 -26.05
N ARG A 358 12.78 -5.80 -25.17
CA ARG A 358 13.68 -6.90 -25.57
C ARG A 358 12.93 -8.01 -26.29
N TRP A 359 11.76 -8.41 -25.80
CA TRP A 359 10.94 -9.44 -26.44
C TRP A 359 10.31 -8.96 -27.74
N GLY A 360 9.84 -7.70 -27.81
CA GLY A 360 9.37 -7.09 -29.05
C GLY A 360 10.44 -7.14 -30.15
N TRP A 361 11.69 -6.77 -29.82
CA TRP A 361 12.81 -6.89 -30.76
C TRP A 361 13.14 -8.33 -31.15
N ARG A 362 13.13 -9.27 -30.20
CA ARG A 362 13.34 -10.70 -30.51
C ARG A 362 12.31 -11.22 -31.50
N LEU A 363 11.03 -10.89 -31.30
CA LEU A 363 9.95 -11.31 -32.18
C LEU A 363 10.07 -10.64 -33.57
N PHE A 364 10.42 -9.34 -33.60
CA PHE A 364 10.73 -8.64 -34.84
C PHE A 364 11.79 -9.38 -35.64
N TYR A 365 12.96 -9.65 -35.06
CA TYR A 365 14.05 -10.32 -35.77
C TYR A 365 13.68 -11.74 -36.18
N PHE A 366 12.98 -12.49 -35.32
CA PHE A 366 12.53 -13.84 -35.62
C PHE A 366 11.61 -13.87 -36.85
N ILE A 367 10.57 -13.03 -36.88
CA ILE A 367 9.60 -12.96 -37.99
C ILE A 367 10.28 -12.42 -39.25
N PHE A 368 11.14 -11.41 -39.12
CA PHE A 368 11.85 -10.83 -40.25
C PHE A 368 12.75 -11.86 -40.93
N VAL A 369 13.61 -12.57 -40.17
CA VAL A 369 14.49 -13.60 -40.72
C VAL A 369 13.69 -14.75 -41.31
N LEU A 370 12.63 -15.22 -40.63
CA LEU A 370 11.78 -16.28 -41.15
C LEU A 370 11.10 -15.89 -42.48
N SER A 371 10.64 -14.65 -42.61
CA SER A 371 10.05 -14.14 -43.86
C SER A 371 11.08 -14.05 -45.00
N LEU A 372 12.32 -13.67 -44.70
CA LEU A 372 13.40 -13.65 -45.68
C LEU A 372 13.79 -15.07 -46.12
N VAL A 373 13.90 -16.02 -45.19
CA VAL A 373 14.23 -17.42 -45.49
C VAL A 373 13.14 -18.06 -46.35
N THR A 374 11.86 -17.89 -46.00
CA THR A 374 10.73 -18.43 -46.79
C THR A 374 10.66 -17.82 -48.19
N SER A 375 10.93 -16.51 -48.31
CA SER A 375 11.02 -15.83 -49.61
C SER A 375 12.21 -16.33 -50.43
N GLY A 376 13.36 -16.55 -49.81
CA GLY A 376 14.57 -17.10 -50.44
C GLY A 376 14.35 -18.51 -50.96
N ILE A 377 13.74 -19.39 -50.16
CA ILE A 377 13.38 -20.76 -50.55
C ILE A 377 12.41 -20.74 -51.74
N ARG A 378 11.36 -19.91 -51.71
CA ARG A 378 10.44 -19.75 -52.85
C ARG A 378 11.17 -19.26 -54.11
N GLY A 379 12.11 -18.33 -53.98
CA GLY A 379 12.95 -17.85 -55.06
C GLY A 379 13.82 -18.95 -55.67
N LEU A 380 14.45 -19.78 -54.84
CA LEU A 380 15.25 -20.94 -55.24
C LEU A 380 14.41 -22.01 -55.95
N LEU A 381 13.25 -22.37 -55.37
CA LEU A 381 12.31 -23.32 -55.98
C LEU A 381 11.80 -22.85 -57.36
N ARG A 382 11.64 -21.54 -57.56
CA ARG A 382 11.23 -20.97 -58.86
C ARG A 382 12.36 -20.94 -59.90
N ARG A 383 13.62 -20.92 -59.44
CA ARG A 383 14.82 -20.92 -60.29
C ARG A 383 15.35 -22.33 -60.57
N SER A 384 14.98 -23.35 -59.80
CA SER A 384 15.45 -24.72 -60.04
C SER A 384 14.74 -25.33 -61.26
N GLU A 385 15.50 -25.51 -62.34
CA GLU A 385 15.09 -26.23 -63.56
C GLU A 385 14.57 -27.65 -63.26
N LEU A 386 15.02 -28.28 -62.17
CA LEU A 386 14.56 -29.58 -61.67
C LEU A 386 13.05 -29.67 -61.41
N ILE A 387 12.39 -28.56 -61.02
CA ILE A 387 10.95 -28.55 -60.76
C ILE A 387 10.15 -28.36 -62.05
N ARG A 388 10.69 -27.62 -63.04
CA ARG A 388 10.07 -27.53 -64.38
C ARG A 388 10.05 -28.89 -65.07
N VAL A 389 11.14 -29.64 -64.98
CA VAL A 389 11.24 -30.99 -65.55
C VAL A 389 10.29 -32.00 -64.89
N PHE A 390 9.93 -31.80 -63.61
CA PHE A 390 9.00 -32.68 -62.90
C PHE A 390 7.51 -32.33 -63.14
N LEU A 391 7.22 -31.07 -63.52
CA LEU A 391 5.84 -30.59 -63.73
C LEU A 391 5.43 -30.54 -65.22
N ASP A 392 6.37 -30.58 -66.16
CA ASP A 392 6.07 -30.74 -67.59
C ASP A 392 5.97 -32.24 -67.95
N PRO A 393 4.78 -32.77 -68.30
CA PRO A 393 4.67 -34.13 -68.80
C PRO A 393 5.37 -34.25 -70.17
N PRO A 394 6.06 -35.37 -70.48
CA PRO A 394 6.79 -35.50 -71.73
C PRO A 394 5.83 -35.41 -72.93
N ALA A 395 6.11 -34.46 -73.82
CA ALA A 395 5.38 -34.25 -75.07
C ALA A 395 5.33 -35.54 -75.90
N ARG A 396 4.11 -35.96 -76.28
CA ARG A 396 3.87 -37.09 -77.19
C ARG A 396 4.57 -36.84 -78.53
N ALA A 397 5.50 -37.72 -78.88
CA ALA A 397 6.09 -37.79 -80.21
C ALA A 397 5.02 -38.17 -81.25
N SER A 398 4.74 -37.25 -82.17
CA SER A 398 3.89 -37.46 -83.34
C SER A 398 4.61 -38.34 -84.37
N GLN A 399 4.24 -39.62 -84.46
CA GLN A 399 4.60 -40.48 -85.59
C GLN A 399 3.82 -40.08 -86.84
N ALA A 400 4.55 -39.62 -87.86
CA ALA A 400 4.05 -39.42 -89.21
C ALA A 400 3.67 -40.76 -89.85
N ARG A 401 2.38 -40.93 -90.22
CA ARG A 401 1.91 -42.01 -91.09
C ARG A 401 1.38 -41.45 -92.41
N ARG A 402 2.05 -41.90 -93.48
CA ARG A 402 1.63 -42.17 -94.87
C ARG A 402 0.45 -41.40 -95.46
N TYR A 403 0.80 -40.68 -96.52
CA TYR A 403 -0.06 -40.22 -97.60
C TYR A 403 -0.46 -41.39 -98.53
N VAL A 404 -1.75 -41.63 -98.73
CA VAL A 404 -2.33 -42.41 -99.84
C VAL A 404 -3.58 -41.65 -100.30
N PRO A 405 -3.68 -41.21 -101.57
CA PRO A 405 -4.88 -40.55 -102.06
C PRO A 405 -5.87 -41.57 -102.61
N THR A 406 -7.14 -41.47 -102.23
CA THR A 406 -8.26 -42.10 -102.95
C THR A 406 -9.36 -41.08 -103.20
N SER A 407 -9.89 -41.18 -104.42
CA SER A 407 -10.87 -40.37 -105.12
C SER A 407 -12.27 -40.33 -104.49
N THR A 408 -12.83 -39.12 -104.37
CA THR A 408 -14.18 -38.62 -104.78
C THR A 408 -15.49 -39.43 -104.56
N PRO A 409 -16.69 -38.79 -104.50
CA PRO A 409 -17.76 -38.90 -103.48
C PRO A 409 -19.05 -39.58 -104.08
N PRO A 410 -20.34 -39.48 -103.62
CA PRO A 410 -21.06 -38.53 -102.72
C PRO A 410 -22.18 -39.20 -101.86
N PRO A 411 -23.38 -38.61 -101.65
CA PRO A 411 -23.79 -37.62 -100.63
C PRO A 411 -24.79 -38.20 -99.59
N GLY A 412 -25.02 -37.52 -98.47
CA GLY A 412 -26.09 -37.93 -97.55
C GLY A 412 -26.15 -37.11 -96.26
N ASP A 413 -27.05 -36.14 -96.26
CA ASP A 413 -27.53 -35.30 -95.15
C ASP A 413 -28.41 -36.14 -94.17
N PRO A 414 -29.17 -35.54 -93.23
CA PRO A 414 -28.85 -34.94 -91.93
C PRO A 414 -29.41 -35.78 -90.75
N SER A 415 -28.90 -35.57 -89.52
CA SER A 415 -29.72 -35.54 -88.27
C SER A 415 -28.84 -35.50 -87.01
N GLY A 416 -28.95 -34.43 -86.21
CA GLY A 416 -28.84 -34.52 -84.75
C GLY A 416 -30.10 -35.16 -84.15
N PRO A 417 -30.38 -35.09 -82.83
CA PRO A 417 -29.69 -34.32 -81.78
C PRO A 417 -29.53 -35.17 -80.47
N PRO A 418 -29.70 -34.67 -79.23
CA PRO A 418 -28.75 -34.87 -78.12
C PRO A 418 -29.36 -35.65 -76.92
N ALA A 419 -28.59 -35.84 -75.85
CA ALA A 419 -29.03 -36.05 -74.45
C ALA A 419 -27.79 -36.47 -73.64
N ASP A 420 -27.32 -35.70 -72.67
CA ASP A 420 -27.87 -35.41 -71.33
C ASP A 420 -27.38 -36.40 -70.26
N ASN A 421 -27.01 -35.79 -69.12
CA ASN A 421 -26.72 -36.31 -67.78
C ASN A 421 -25.38 -36.98 -67.49
#